data_AF-A0A3A5VKU3-F1
#
_entry.id   AF-A0A3A5VKU3-F1
#
_cell.length_a   1.000
_cell.length_b   1.000
_cell.length_c   1.000
_cell.angle_alpha   90.00
_cell.angle_beta   90.00
_cell.angle_gamma   90.00
#
_symmetry.space_group_name_H-M   'P 1'
#
loop_
_entity.id
_entity.type
_entity.pdbx_description
1 polymer ?
#
loop_
_entity_poly.entity_id
_entity_poly.type
_entity_poly.pdbx_seq_one_letter_code
_entity_poly.pdbx_strand_id
1 'polypeptide(L)'
;MLVEGDNGPDDWTERYRPSTLSEMEGNGDKLRRVKLWLDGWSEGRVPRKRGLLLSGPPGVGKTTLAHALAKERGWNVVELNASEQRNAAAIRESATRGSQNFSLDNFSMDSSETIRTVVLLDEVDHLSGGFAKVSDERIEKSIVAEEGVLLKGDSGGKAELLNLLRNTKNPVIMTCNDPMRLWGRGGNWRSNRDRVLRASENVIFERVDRSDLRKIALRILDSEGIGIDPESLNALIDGNPGDLRALVRDLQSLSCIVEGHIEMSAVRDLSDAVVRDSQINVFNSLKKAYMARTGEAVSEIVRNSDKDPDEMLAWFAWNNQSVMAVSSLESVSVAMCRSDSFLATKFYNRAFRSWYWGSALPSHAIASVSTGEGGREVFVSFPDFLRRGGETWRTGSVISGLSEKFGSSRASIREDLWPTLLATHNSDLGGSETDFRVAKKIGLSAEDHLAMHGIPKSSKSAKEIMKNFGEEELDRDGQILVAETTDNQVVDDDQPTLDRFG
;
A
#
# COMPACT_ATOMS: atom_id res chain seq x y z
N MET A 1 37.04 -38.57 -14.08
CA MET A 1 35.66 -38.27 -14.50
C MET A 1 35.24 -37.08 -13.69
N LEU A 2 35.32 -35.88 -14.29
CA LEU A 2 34.80 -34.66 -13.69
C LEU A 2 33.29 -34.78 -13.79
N VAL A 3 32.62 -34.82 -12.63
CA VAL A 3 31.17 -34.77 -12.54
C VAL A 3 30.77 -33.40 -13.10
N GLU A 4 30.02 -33.40 -14.20
CA GLU A 4 29.42 -32.20 -14.76
C GLU A 4 28.60 -31.53 -13.64
N GLY A 5 29.07 -30.38 -13.17
CA GLY A 5 28.31 -29.54 -12.26
C GLY A 5 27.04 -29.11 -12.98
N ASP A 6 25.90 -29.54 -12.46
CA ASP A 6 24.58 -29.11 -12.89
C ASP A 6 24.52 -27.58 -12.79
N ASN A 7 24.62 -26.89 -13.94
CA ASN A 7 24.50 -25.44 -14.08
C ASN A 7 23.03 -25.03 -13.85
N GLY A 8 22.53 -25.26 -12.65
CA GLY A 8 21.29 -24.65 -12.16
C GLY A 8 21.51 -23.15 -11.95
N PRO A 9 20.43 -22.34 -11.90
CA PRO A 9 20.56 -20.95 -11.51
C PRO A 9 21.19 -20.83 -10.11
N ASP A 10 22.16 -19.93 -9.94
CA ASP A 10 22.81 -19.65 -8.64
C ASP A 10 21.78 -19.18 -7.59
N ASP A 11 20.63 -18.66 -8.02
CA ASP A 11 19.52 -18.26 -7.16
C ASP A 11 18.67 -19.47 -6.72
N TRP A 12 18.68 -19.77 -5.42
CA TRP A 12 17.89 -20.86 -4.85
C TRP A 12 16.39 -20.67 -5.05
N THR A 13 15.91 -19.42 -5.17
CA THR A 13 14.48 -19.14 -5.39
C THR A 13 14.00 -19.61 -6.76
N GLU A 14 14.89 -19.71 -7.75
CA GLU A 14 14.60 -20.29 -9.06
C GLU A 14 14.91 -21.78 -9.10
N ARG A 15 16.04 -22.21 -8.51
CA ARG A 15 16.44 -23.63 -8.48
C ARG A 15 15.40 -24.50 -7.78
N TYR A 16 14.86 -24.03 -6.67
CA TYR A 16 13.83 -24.71 -5.88
C TYR A 16 12.41 -24.24 -6.18
N ARG A 17 12.21 -23.49 -7.27
CA ARG A 17 10.87 -23.08 -7.70
C ARG A 17 10.05 -24.34 -8.02
N PRO A 18 8.89 -24.56 -7.33
CA PRO A 18 8.03 -25.70 -7.60
C PRO A 18 7.67 -25.84 -9.08
N SER A 19 7.86 -27.04 -9.61
CA SER A 19 7.57 -27.37 -11.01
C SER A 19 6.23 -28.07 -11.17
N THR A 20 5.73 -28.67 -10.10
CA THR A 20 4.45 -29.39 -10.03
C THR A 20 3.59 -28.88 -8.88
N LEU A 21 2.27 -29.11 -8.96
CA LEU A 21 1.35 -28.74 -7.88
C LEU A 21 1.65 -29.48 -6.57
N SER A 22 2.17 -30.71 -6.67
CA SER A 22 2.50 -31.56 -5.51
C SER A 22 3.68 -31.05 -4.69
N GLU A 23 4.56 -30.25 -5.30
CA GLU A 23 5.69 -29.62 -4.62
C GLU A 23 5.30 -28.32 -3.90
N MET A 24 4.14 -27.75 -4.22
CA MET A 24 3.66 -26.52 -3.60
C MET A 24 3.06 -26.79 -2.21
N GLU A 25 3.38 -25.94 -1.24
CA GLU A 25 2.81 -25.99 0.11
C GLU A 25 2.03 -24.69 0.40
N GLY A 26 1.02 -24.79 1.27
CA GLY A 26 0.13 -23.69 1.62
C GLY A 26 -1.00 -23.47 0.60
N ASN A 27 -2.09 -22.83 1.05
CA ASN A 27 -3.22 -22.42 0.21
C ASN A 27 -3.88 -23.58 -0.58
N GLY A 28 -3.90 -24.81 -0.04
CA GLY A 28 -4.28 -26.02 -0.78
C GLY A 28 -5.70 -26.04 -1.38
N ASP A 29 -6.66 -25.40 -0.72
CA ASP A 29 -8.03 -25.20 -1.24
C ASP A 29 -8.04 -24.29 -2.48
N LYS A 30 -7.24 -23.23 -2.46
CA LYS A 30 -7.06 -22.28 -3.56
C LYS A 30 -6.33 -22.93 -4.74
N LEU A 31 -5.26 -23.70 -4.45
CA LEU A 31 -4.54 -24.50 -5.45
C LEU A 31 -5.50 -25.41 -6.23
N ARG A 32 -6.37 -26.13 -5.51
CA ARG A 32 -7.39 -27.01 -6.10
C ARG A 32 -8.39 -26.24 -6.96
N ARG A 33 -8.81 -25.05 -6.51
CA ARG A 33 -9.76 -24.20 -7.24
C ARG A 33 -9.17 -23.70 -8.57
N VAL A 34 -7.91 -23.29 -8.59
CA VAL A 34 -7.20 -22.91 -9.82
C VAL A 34 -7.08 -24.10 -10.77
N LYS A 35 -6.73 -25.28 -10.24
CA LYS A 35 -6.64 -26.53 -11.02
C LYS A 35 -7.97 -26.83 -11.73
N LEU A 36 -9.08 -26.86 -10.97
CA LEU A 36 -10.42 -27.14 -11.51
C LEU A 36 -10.85 -26.12 -12.59
N TRP A 37 -10.49 -24.84 -12.42
CA TRP A 37 -10.80 -23.81 -13.40
C TRP A 37 -10.06 -24.06 -14.73
N LEU A 38 -8.76 -24.44 -14.69
CA LEU A 38 -7.99 -24.80 -15.88
C LEU A 38 -8.44 -26.13 -16.50
N ASP A 39 -8.90 -27.09 -15.69
CA ASP A 39 -9.44 -28.35 -16.20
C ASP A 39 -10.69 -28.12 -17.07
N GLY A 40 -11.57 -27.21 -16.66
CA GLY A 40 -12.73 -26.81 -17.47
C GLY A 40 -12.33 -26.24 -18.84
N TRP A 41 -11.23 -25.49 -18.90
CA TRP A 41 -10.68 -25.05 -20.19
C TRP A 41 -10.21 -26.23 -21.04
N SER A 42 -9.50 -27.19 -20.46
CA SER A 42 -8.97 -28.39 -21.15
C SER A 42 -10.08 -29.17 -21.85
N GLU A 43 -11.22 -29.32 -21.18
CA GLU A 43 -12.40 -30.03 -21.69
C GLU A 43 -13.23 -29.23 -22.71
N GLY A 44 -12.76 -28.05 -23.14
CA GLY A 44 -13.46 -27.20 -24.09
C GLY A 44 -14.64 -26.42 -23.50
N ARG A 45 -14.88 -26.51 -22.18
CA ARG A 45 -15.90 -25.73 -21.49
C ARG A 45 -15.37 -24.33 -21.19
N VAL A 46 -15.56 -23.40 -22.12
CA VAL A 46 -15.17 -22.00 -21.91
C VAL A 46 -15.94 -21.43 -20.72
N PRO A 47 -15.29 -21.10 -19.59
CA PRO A 47 -15.97 -20.60 -18.41
C PRO A 47 -16.59 -19.22 -18.68
N ARG A 48 -17.71 -18.92 -18.00
CA ARG A 48 -18.32 -17.57 -18.06
C ARG A 48 -17.34 -16.48 -17.65
N LYS A 49 -16.47 -16.78 -16.69
CA LYS A 49 -15.38 -15.93 -16.21
C LYS A 49 -14.08 -16.42 -16.82
N ARG A 50 -13.63 -15.74 -17.88
CA ARG A 50 -12.47 -16.14 -18.68
C ARG A 50 -11.14 -15.74 -18.05
N GLY A 51 -11.16 -14.85 -17.05
CA GLY A 51 -10.00 -14.50 -16.24
C GLY A 51 -9.99 -15.19 -14.88
N LEU A 52 -8.79 -15.42 -14.36
CA LEU A 52 -8.55 -15.82 -12.99
C LEU A 52 -7.61 -14.79 -12.35
N LEU A 53 -8.07 -14.11 -11.30
CA LEU A 53 -7.27 -13.17 -10.52
C LEU A 53 -6.74 -13.87 -9.28
N LEU A 54 -5.42 -13.98 -9.16
CA LEU A 54 -4.70 -14.46 -7.99
C LEU A 54 -4.27 -13.23 -7.19
N SER A 55 -4.99 -12.92 -6.11
CA SER A 55 -4.69 -11.79 -5.24
C SER A 55 -4.08 -12.25 -3.93
N GLY A 56 -3.05 -11.58 -3.41
CA GLY A 56 -2.55 -11.88 -2.07
C GLY A 56 -1.14 -11.37 -1.83
N PRO A 57 -0.59 -11.56 -0.62
CA PRO A 57 0.74 -11.06 -0.26
C PRO A 57 1.85 -11.54 -1.21
N PRO A 58 2.98 -10.82 -1.33
CA PRO A 58 4.11 -11.26 -2.13
C PRO A 58 4.69 -12.58 -1.58
N GLY A 59 5.36 -13.35 -2.45
CA GLY A 59 6.12 -14.54 -2.03
C GLY A 59 5.30 -15.77 -1.63
N VAL A 60 3.98 -15.79 -1.86
CA VAL A 60 3.09 -16.92 -1.54
C VAL A 60 2.87 -17.92 -2.69
N GLY A 61 3.61 -17.78 -3.80
CA GLY A 61 3.57 -18.73 -4.92
C GLY A 61 2.53 -18.46 -6.03
N LYS A 62 1.97 -17.25 -6.13
CA LYS A 62 0.95 -16.90 -7.16
C LYS A 62 1.43 -17.11 -8.60
N THR A 63 2.58 -16.52 -8.96
CA THR A 63 3.18 -16.62 -10.29
C THR A 63 3.66 -18.04 -10.56
N THR A 64 4.29 -18.68 -9.56
CA THR A 64 4.75 -20.07 -9.63
C THR A 64 3.62 -21.05 -9.91
N LEU A 65 2.44 -20.86 -9.31
CA LEU A 65 1.27 -21.71 -9.55
C LEU A 65 0.86 -21.73 -11.02
N ALA A 66 0.84 -20.55 -11.66
CA ALA A 66 0.45 -20.43 -13.06
C ALA A 66 1.40 -21.21 -13.98
N HIS A 67 2.71 -21.08 -13.73
CA HIS A 67 3.75 -21.81 -14.44
C HIS A 67 3.68 -23.33 -14.21
N ALA A 68 3.57 -23.76 -12.94
CA ALA A 68 3.50 -25.17 -12.58
C ALA A 68 2.28 -25.87 -13.23
N LEU A 69 1.10 -25.25 -13.17
CA LEU A 69 -0.11 -25.82 -13.75
C LEU A 69 -0.13 -25.82 -15.28
N ALA A 70 0.51 -24.85 -15.92
CA ALA A 70 0.67 -24.85 -17.37
C ALA A 70 1.65 -25.94 -17.82
N LYS A 71 2.78 -26.07 -17.12
CA LYS A 71 3.78 -27.13 -17.36
C LYS A 71 3.20 -28.53 -17.17
N GLU A 72 2.44 -28.77 -16.10
CA GLU A 72 1.75 -30.04 -15.82
C GLU A 72 0.79 -30.45 -16.96
N ARG A 73 0.25 -29.47 -17.71
CA ARG A 73 -0.68 -29.69 -18.83
C ARG A 73 -0.01 -29.67 -20.20
N GLY A 74 1.30 -29.43 -20.27
CA GLY A 74 2.01 -29.20 -21.54
C GLY A 74 1.49 -27.98 -22.30
N TRP A 75 1.02 -26.94 -21.58
CA TRP A 75 0.52 -25.70 -22.19
C TRP A 75 1.62 -24.66 -22.27
N ASN A 76 1.60 -23.86 -23.34
CA ASN A 76 2.51 -22.74 -23.51
C ASN A 76 2.10 -21.59 -22.57
N VAL A 77 3.07 -20.94 -21.92
CA VAL A 77 2.82 -19.75 -21.09
C VAL A 77 3.35 -18.53 -21.80
N VAL A 78 2.47 -17.54 -22.03
CA VAL A 78 2.86 -16.19 -22.44
C VAL A 78 2.78 -15.32 -21.21
N GLU A 79 3.93 -15.06 -20.59
CA GLU A 79 4.06 -14.18 -19.43
C GLU A 79 4.29 -12.74 -19.86
N LEU A 80 3.52 -11.82 -19.27
CA LEU A 80 3.59 -10.40 -19.51
C LEU A 80 3.64 -9.70 -18.16
N ASN A 81 4.78 -9.07 -17.88
CA ASN A 81 4.92 -8.28 -16.68
C ASN A 81 4.27 -6.91 -16.89
N ALA A 82 3.20 -6.64 -16.15
CA ALA A 82 2.42 -5.42 -16.26
C ALA A 82 3.20 -4.16 -15.82
N SER A 83 4.23 -4.30 -14.98
CA SER A 83 5.05 -3.18 -14.51
C SER A 83 6.08 -2.70 -15.56
N GLU A 84 6.58 -3.63 -16.39
CA GLU A 84 7.52 -3.34 -17.48
C GLU A 84 6.81 -2.92 -18.78
N GLN A 85 5.69 -3.57 -19.11
CA GLN A 85 4.95 -3.31 -20.34
C GLN A 85 3.78 -2.36 -20.10
N ARG A 86 4.09 -1.07 -19.88
CA ARG A 86 3.13 -0.01 -19.50
C ARG A 86 2.06 0.34 -20.57
N ASN A 87 1.98 -0.39 -21.68
CA ASN A 87 1.18 -0.01 -22.85
C ASN A 87 0.07 -1.01 -23.17
N ALA A 88 -1.13 -0.49 -23.46
CA ALA A 88 -2.25 -1.25 -24.01
C ALA A 88 -1.86 -2.00 -25.32
N ALA A 89 -0.90 -1.45 -26.08
CA ALA A 89 -0.38 -2.09 -27.28
C ALA A 89 0.32 -3.43 -27.00
N ALA A 90 1.10 -3.55 -25.92
CA ALA A 90 1.79 -4.79 -25.57
C ALA A 90 0.81 -5.89 -25.12
N ILE A 91 -0.22 -5.52 -24.36
CA ILE A 91 -1.32 -6.44 -23.98
C ILE A 91 -2.08 -6.90 -25.23
N ARG A 92 -2.30 -6.02 -26.20
CA ARG A 92 -2.98 -6.35 -27.45
C ARG A 92 -2.13 -7.21 -28.38
N GLU A 93 -0.85 -6.88 -28.55
CA GLU A 93 0.09 -7.63 -29.37
C GLU A 93 0.25 -9.05 -28.83
N SER A 94 0.44 -9.21 -27.52
CA SER A 94 0.54 -10.52 -26.87
C SER A 94 -0.75 -11.31 -26.88
N ALA A 95 -1.92 -10.67 -26.74
CA ALA A 95 -3.21 -11.32 -26.92
C ALA A 95 -3.43 -11.78 -28.37
N THR A 96 -2.96 -10.97 -29.32
CA THR A 96 -3.03 -11.27 -30.75
C THR A 96 -2.05 -12.39 -31.10
N ARG A 97 -0.81 -12.35 -30.61
CA ARG A 97 0.18 -13.43 -30.71
C ARG A 97 -0.31 -14.69 -30.03
N GLY A 98 -0.85 -14.64 -28.82
CA GLY A 98 -1.45 -15.80 -28.15
C GLY A 98 -2.67 -16.37 -28.88
N SER A 99 -3.37 -15.54 -29.66
CA SER A 99 -4.47 -15.98 -30.54
C SER A 99 -4.00 -16.48 -31.92
N GLN A 100 -2.84 -16.02 -32.40
CA GLN A 100 -2.23 -16.40 -33.69
C GLN A 100 -1.17 -17.51 -33.58
N ASN A 101 -0.65 -17.78 -32.38
CA ASN A 101 0.28 -18.86 -32.07
C ASN A 101 -0.40 -20.25 -32.10
N PHE A 102 -1.57 -20.34 -32.71
CA PHE A 102 -2.24 -21.58 -33.06
C PHE A 102 -1.41 -22.44 -34.05
N SER A 103 -0.30 -21.94 -34.63
CA SER A 103 0.26 -22.57 -35.85
C SER A 103 1.78 -22.60 -36.06
N LEU A 104 2.67 -22.18 -35.14
CA LEU A 104 4.13 -22.26 -35.42
C LEU A 104 4.84 -23.44 -34.75
N ASP A 105 4.59 -23.73 -33.48
CA ASP A 105 5.12 -24.97 -32.85
C ASP A 105 4.37 -26.23 -33.30
N ASN A 106 3.16 -26.07 -33.85
CA ASN A 106 2.40 -27.17 -34.47
C ASN A 106 2.98 -27.65 -35.82
N PHE A 107 4.01 -26.98 -36.36
CA PHE A 107 4.58 -27.35 -37.66
C PHE A 107 5.81 -28.27 -37.54
N SER A 108 6.35 -28.48 -36.33
CA SER A 108 7.59 -29.25 -36.10
C SER A 108 7.37 -30.62 -35.47
N MET A 109 6.19 -30.90 -34.88
CA MET A 109 5.88 -32.20 -34.28
C MET A 109 4.54 -32.76 -34.78
N ASP A 110 4.60 -33.98 -35.31
CA ASP A 110 3.53 -34.77 -35.92
C ASP A 110 2.50 -35.30 -34.88
N SER A 111 2.02 -34.43 -34.00
CA SER A 111 1.05 -34.79 -32.94
C SER A 111 -0.23 -33.98 -33.07
N SER A 112 -1.35 -34.68 -33.26
CA SER A 112 -2.71 -34.17 -33.48
C SER A 112 -3.36 -33.45 -32.28
N GLU A 113 -2.59 -33.02 -31.28
CA GLU A 113 -3.11 -32.33 -30.09
C GLU A 113 -2.83 -30.83 -30.19
N THR A 114 -3.89 -30.02 -30.21
CA THR A 114 -3.77 -28.56 -30.16
C THR A 114 -3.19 -28.13 -28.81
N ILE A 115 -1.91 -27.77 -28.78
CA ILE A 115 -1.26 -27.22 -27.58
C ILE A 115 -1.92 -25.88 -27.25
N ARG A 116 -2.51 -25.77 -26.06
CA ARG A 116 -3.15 -24.53 -25.60
C ARG A 116 -2.12 -23.56 -25.03
N THR A 117 -2.45 -22.28 -25.08
CA THR A 117 -1.63 -21.21 -24.50
C THR A 117 -2.36 -20.57 -23.32
N VAL A 118 -1.68 -20.37 -22.19
CA VAL A 118 -2.13 -19.57 -21.05
C VAL A 118 -1.49 -18.19 -21.13
N VAL A 119 -2.29 -17.15 -20.97
CA VAL A 119 -1.78 -15.78 -20.83
C VAL A 119 -1.64 -15.47 -19.34
N LEU A 120 -0.41 -15.23 -18.89
CA LEU A 120 -0.10 -14.83 -17.52
C LEU A 120 0.21 -13.33 -17.49
N LEU A 121 -0.63 -12.56 -16.82
CA LEU A 121 -0.43 -11.14 -16.56
C LEU A 121 0.08 -10.98 -15.12
N ASP A 122 1.37 -10.78 -14.96
CA ASP A 122 1.98 -10.62 -13.64
C ASP A 122 1.88 -9.16 -13.17
N GLU A 123 1.68 -8.95 -11.87
CA GLU A 123 1.66 -7.61 -11.22
C GLU A 123 0.65 -6.62 -11.80
N VAL A 124 -0.59 -7.07 -12.08
CA VAL A 124 -1.61 -6.22 -12.73
C VAL A 124 -2.00 -4.97 -11.92
N ASP A 125 -1.68 -4.94 -10.63
CA ASP A 125 -1.84 -3.77 -9.77
C ASP A 125 -0.89 -2.61 -10.09
N HIS A 126 0.17 -2.85 -10.86
CA HIS A 126 1.08 -1.83 -11.38
C HIS A 126 0.63 -1.23 -12.72
N LEU A 127 -0.46 -1.73 -13.33
CA LEU A 127 -0.99 -1.17 -14.58
C LEU A 127 -1.40 0.29 -14.42
N SER A 128 -0.93 1.14 -15.35
CA SER A 128 -1.33 2.54 -15.46
C SER A 128 -2.66 2.71 -16.22
N GLY A 129 -3.27 3.88 -16.06
CA GLY A 129 -4.52 4.24 -16.73
C GLY A 129 -5.79 3.81 -16.01
N GLY A 130 -6.92 4.41 -16.43
CA GLY A 130 -8.24 4.11 -15.89
C GLY A 130 -8.95 2.98 -16.66
N PHE A 131 -10.03 2.45 -16.10
CA PHE A 131 -10.91 1.50 -16.79
C PHE A 131 -11.88 2.17 -17.80
N ALA A 132 -11.71 3.46 -18.10
CA ALA A 132 -12.51 4.13 -19.13
C ALA A 132 -12.08 3.62 -20.51
N LYS A 133 -13.04 3.31 -21.40
CA LYS A 133 -12.74 2.82 -22.74
C LYS A 133 -11.95 3.90 -23.49
N VAL A 134 -10.71 3.60 -23.88
CA VAL A 134 -9.90 4.47 -24.73
C VAL A 134 -10.37 4.27 -26.17
N SER A 135 -10.49 5.35 -26.93
CA SER A 135 -10.93 5.28 -28.33
C SER A 135 -9.91 4.54 -29.18
N ASP A 136 -10.39 3.63 -30.03
CA ASP A 136 -9.56 2.76 -30.89
C ASP A 136 -8.65 3.59 -31.83
N GLU A 137 -9.12 4.76 -32.29
CA GLU A 137 -8.35 5.72 -33.10
C GLU A 137 -7.08 6.27 -32.43
N ARG A 138 -7.06 6.38 -31.09
CA ARG A 138 -5.86 6.85 -30.36
C ARG A 138 -4.80 5.77 -30.26
N ILE A 139 -5.21 4.50 -30.29
CA ILE A 139 -4.32 3.35 -30.14
C ILE A 139 -3.70 2.99 -31.49
N GLU A 140 -4.46 3.01 -32.59
CA GLU A 140 -3.90 2.78 -33.94
C GLU A 140 -2.83 3.81 -34.31
N LYS A 141 -3.02 5.09 -33.95
CA LYS A 141 -1.99 6.13 -34.12
C LYS A 141 -0.70 5.86 -33.34
N SER A 142 -0.76 5.06 -32.26
CA SER A 142 0.43 4.69 -31.48
C SER A 142 1.19 3.49 -32.04
N ILE A 143 0.56 2.68 -32.90
CA ILE A 143 1.15 1.46 -33.49
C ILE A 143 1.84 1.78 -34.84
N VAL A 144 1.37 2.80 -35.57
CA VAL A 144 1.86 3.13 -36.92
C VAL A 144 3.09 4.07 -36.92
N ALA A 145 3.46 4.66 -35.78
CA ALA A 145 4.63 5.54 -35.70
C ALA A 145 5.92 4.73 -35.46
N GLU A 146 6.57 4.29 -36.55
CA GLU A 146 7.88 3.61 -36.53
C GLU A 146 9.07 4.50 -36.09
N GLU A 147 8.85 5.75 -35.69
CA GLU A 147 9.91 6.61 -35.18
C GLU A 147 9.51 7.29 -33.86
N GLY A 148 10.10 6.81 -32.76
CA GLY A 148 10.70 7.65 -31.72
C GLY A 148 9.85 8.66 -30.94
N VAL A 149 8.54 8.76 -31.13
CA VAL A 149 7.69 9.64 -30.30
C VAL A 149 7.11 8.83 -29.14
N LEU A 150 7.84 8.83 -28.02
CA LEU A 150 7.32 8.52 -26.68
C LEU A 150 6.18 9.50 -26.36
N LEU A 151 4.96 9.17 -26.80
CA LEU A 151 3.75 9.88 -26.41
C LEU A 151 3.57 9.70 -24.90
N LYS A 152 3.82 10.78 -24.15
CA LYS A 152 3.38 10.97 -22.76
C LYS A 152 1.86 10.77 -22.70
N GLY A 153 1.42 9.56 -22.40
CA GLY A 153 -0.01 9.22 -22.39
C GLY A 153 -0.27 7.86 -21.77
N ASP A 154 -0.29 7.81 -20.44
CA ASP A 154 -0.63 6.69 -19.54
C ASP A 154 -2.08 6.15 -19.68
N SER A 155 -2.68 6.24 -20.86
CA SER A 155 -4.11 6.05 -21.06
C SER A 155 -4.44 4.71 -21.69
N GLY A 156 -4.57 3.64 -20.90
CA GLY A 156 -5.43 2.52 -21.30
C GLY A 156 -5.18 1.11 -20.78
N GLY A 157 -4.11 0.81 -20.03
CA GLY A 157 -3.75 -0.57 -19.66
C GLY A 157 -4.90 -1.36 -18.99
N LYS A 158 -5.55 -0.75 -18.00
CA LYS A 158 -6.71 -1.36 -17.31
C LYS A 158 -7.95 -1.53 -18.20
N ALA A 159 -8.14 -0.67 -19.20
CA ALA A 159 -9.24 -0.79 -20.15
C ALA A 159 -9.00 -1.93 -21.15
N GLU A 160 -7.77 -2.08 -21.64
CA GLU A 160 -7.38 -3.18 -22.52
C GLU A 160 -7.44 -4.52 -21.79
N LEU A 161 -7.07 -4.56 -20.51
CA LEU A 161 -7.27 -5.75 -19.67
C LEU A 161 -8.72 -6.23 -19.70
N LEU A 162 -9.70 -5.33 -19.56
CA LEU A 162 -11.12 -5.69 -19.64
C LEU A 162 -11.53 -6.16 -21.04
N ASN A 163 -10.94 -5.60 -22.09
CA ASN A 163 -11.20 -6.01 -23.47
C ASN A 163 -10.68 -7.44 -23.71
N LEU A 164 -9.46 -7.71 -23.26
CA LEU A 164 -8.81 -9.01 -23.30
C LEU A 164 -9.63 -10.08 -22.58
N LEU A 165 -10.08 -9.81 -21.35
CA LEU A 165 -10.88 -10.76 -20.58
C LEU A 165 -12.25 -11.08 -21.22
N ARG A 166 -12.80 -10.17 -22.02
CA ARG A 166 -14.10 -10.39 -22.69
C ARG A 166 -13.96 -11.21 -23.97
N ASN A 167 -12.89 -10.98 -24.72
CA ASN A 167 -12.73 -11.51 -26.08
C ASN A 167 -11.75 -12.68 -26.18
N THR A 168 -10.96 -12.95 -25.12
CA THR A 168 -9.96 -14.02 -25.12
C THR A 168 -10.59 -15.39 -25.37
N LYS A 169 -9.91 -16.20 -26.20
CA LYS A 169 -10.20 -17.62 -26.42
C LYS A 169 -9.31 -18.54 -25.57
N ASN A 170 -8.34 -17.95 -24.88
CA ASN A 170 -7.36 -18.63 -24.04
C ASN A 170 -7.59 -18.30 -22.56
N PRO A 171 -7.23 -19.20 -21.63
CA PRO A 171 -7.24 -18.90 -20.21
C PRO A 171 -6.30 -17.74 -19.88
N VAL A 172 -6.80 -16.77 -19.12
CA VAL A 172 -6.02 -15.61 -18.65
C VAL A 172 -5.88 -15.68 -17.14
N ILE A 173 -4.66 -15.79 -16.65
CA ILE A 173 -4.32 -15.71 -15.22
C ILE A 173 -3.70 -14.34 -14.95
N MET A 174 -4.15 -13.66 -13.90
CA MET A 174 -3.64 -12.37 -13.47
C MET A 174 -3.13 -12.50 -12.04
N THR A 175 -1.95 -11.98 -11.73
CA THR A 175 -1.46 -11.90 -10.34
C THR A 175 -1.53 -10.46 -9.83
N CYS A 176 -1.85 -10.31 -8.55
CA CYS A 176 -2.01 -9.00 -7.92
C CYS A 176 -1.55 -9.07 -6.47
N ASN A 177 -0.67 -8.14 -6.09
CA ASN A 177 -0.18 -8.03 -4.71
C ASN A 177 -1.11 -7.14 -3.88
N ASP A 178 -1.53 -6.00 -4.42
CA ASP A 178 -2.45 -5.06 -3.79
C ASP A 178 -3.72 -4.86 -4.65
N PRO A 179 -4.83 -5.57 -4.33
CA PRO A 179 -6.09 -5.41 -5.03
C PRO A 179 -6.58 -3.96 -5.09
N MET A 180 -6.32 -3.16 -4.05
CA MET A 180 -6.78 -1.77 -4.00
C MET A 180 -6.08 -0.90 -5.03
N ARG A 181 -4.80 -1.16 -5.34
CA ARG A 181 -4.09 -0.50 -6.44
C ARG A 181 -4.70 -0.87 -7.80
N LEU A 182 -5.12 -2.12 -8.00
CA LEU A 182 -5.82 -2.54 -9.21
C LEU A 182 -7.16 -1.82 -9.36
N TRP A 183 -7.99 -1.78 -8.30
CA TRP A 183 -9.31 -1.12 -8.32
C TRP A 183 -9.23 0.41 -8.43
N GLY A 184 -8.13 0.99 -7.96
CA GLY A 184 -7.89 2.42 -7.84
C GLY A 184 -8.29 2.95 -6.46
N ARG A 185 -7.54 3.93 -5.94
CA ARG A 185 -7.73 4.50 -4.60
C ARG A 185 -8.91 5.49 -4.47
N GLY A 186 -9.59 5.80 -5.58
CA GLY A 186 -10.70 6.76 -5.61
C GLY A 186 -12.08 6.12 -5.35
N GLY A 187 -13.13 6.95 -5.25
CA GLY A 187 -14.50 6.51 -4.94
C GLY A 187 -15.13 5.50 -5.92
N ASN A 188 -14.57 5.34 -7.13
CA ASN A 188 -15.05 4.42 -8.15
C ASN A 188 -14.50 2.98 -8.02
N TRP A 189 -13.71 2.68 -6.98
CA TRP A 189 -13.06 1.38 -6.80
C TRP A 189 -14.05 0.20 -6.78
N ARG A 190 -15.24 0.38 -6.20
CA ARG A 190 -16.30 -0.66 -6.18
C ARG A 190 -16.78 -1.01 -7.59
N SER A 191 -17.07 0.01 -8.40
CA SER A 191 -17.49 -0.17 -9.79
C SER A 191 -16.39 -0.84 -10.63
N ASN A 192 -15.15 -0.42 -10.44
CA ASN A 192 -13.99 -1.00 -11.13
C ASN A 192 -13.78 -2.47 -10.76
N ARG A 193 -13.82 -2.79 -9.46
CA ARG A 193 -13.77 -4.16 -8.94
C ARG A 193 -14.86 -5.02 -9.57
N ASP A 194 -16.11 -4.56 -9.52
CA ASP A 194 -17.25 -5.33 -10.02
C ASP A 194 -17.16 -5.54 -11.54
N ARG A 195 -16.59 -4.59 -12.30
CA ARG A 195 -16.32 -4.74 -13.74
C ARG A 195 -15.33 -5.87 -14.03
N VAL A 196 -14.25 -5.96 -13.26
CA VAL A 196 -13.22 -7.00 -13.43
C VAL A 196 -13.75 -8.36 -12.94
N LEU A 197 -14.43 -8.40 -11.79
CA LEU A 197 -14.99 -9.64 -11.21
C LEU A 197 -16.19 -10.22 -11.99
N ARG A 198 -16.79 -9.45 -12.89
CA ARG A 198 -17.76 -9.98 -13.87
C ARG A 198 -17.10 -10.84 -14.93
N ALA A 199 -15.86 -10.51 -15.32
CA ALA A 199 -15.11 -11.24 -16.34
C ALA A 199 -14.08 -12.21 -15.74
N SER A 200 -13.77 -12.08 -14.44
CA SER A 200 -12.78 -12.90 -13.75
C SER A 200 -13.27 -13.45 -12.41
N GLU A 201 -12.70 -14.58 -12.03
CA GLU A 201 -12.85 -15.18 -10.71
C GLU A 201 -11.67 -14.77 -9.83
N ASN A 202 -11.92 -14.37 -8.58
CA ASN A 202 -10.86 -13.97 -7.66
C ASN A 202 -10.56 -15.08 -6.66
N VAL A 203 -9.29 -15.45 -6.57
CA VAL A 203 -8.74 -16.42 -5.63
C VAL A 203 -7.74 -15.69 -4.74
N ILE A 204 -8.04 -15.62 -3.44
CA ILE A 204 -7.27 -14.83 -2.48
C ILE A 204 -6.26 -15.74 -1.79
N PHE A 205 -4.98 -15.55 -2.06
CA PHE A 205 -3.88 -16.22 -1.37
C PHE A 205 -3.61 -15.58 -0.02
N GLU A 206 -3.36 -16.42 0.97
CA GLU A 206 -2.96 -16.04 2.32
C GLU A 206 -1.48 -16.34 2.52
N ARG A 207 -0.92 -15.75 3.58
CA ARG A 207 0.42 -16.09 4.08
C ARG A 207 0.47 -17.58 4.40
N VAL A 208 1.62 -18.20 4.14
CA VAL A 208 1.82 -19.63 4.36
C VAL A 208 2.01 -19.92 5.85
N ASP A 209 1.38 -20.99 6.34
CA ASP A 209 1.47 -21.40 7.73
C ASP A 209 2.87 -21.90 8.10
N ARG A 210 3.20 -21.81 9.39
CA ARG A 210 4.51 -22.21 9.94
C ARG A 210 4.88 -23.67 9.65
N SER A 211 3.88 -24.56 9.65
CA SER A 211 4.09 -25.98 9.33
C SER A 211 4.56 -26.18 7.89
N ASP A 212 4.01 -25.41 6.96
CA ASP A 212 4.30 -25.52 5.53
C ASP A 212 5.63 -24.84 5.19
N LEU A 213 5.95 -23.71 5.84
CA LEU A 213 7.28 -23.11 5.82
C LEU A 213 8.35 -24.10 6.27
N ARG A 214 8.10 -24.82 7.38
CA ARG A 214 9.04 -25.82 7.91
C ARG A 214 9.31 -26.94 6.91
N LYS A 215 8.27 -27.48 6.27
CA LYS A 215 8.43 -28.54 5.26
C LYS A 215 9.27 -28.07 4.08
N ILE A 216 9.07 -26.84 3.61
CA ILE A 216 9.86 -26.26 2.51
C ILE A 216 11.31 -26.09 2.94
N ALA A 217 11.55 -25.50 4.12
CA ALA A 217 12.91 -25.29 4.61
C ALA A 217 13.69 -26.59 4.74
N LEU A 218 13.10 -27.61 5.38
CA LEU A 218 13.73 -28.92 5.54
C LEU A 218 14.02 -29.58 4.18
N ARG A 219 13.06 -29.54 3.26
CA ARG A 219 13.25 -30.10 1.92
C ARG A 219 14.41 -29.46 1.15
N ILE A 220 14.58 -28.14 1.25
CA ILE A 220 15.68 -27.40 0.60
C ILE A 220 17.02 -27.73 1.27
N LEU A 221 17.04 -27.73 2.61
CA LEU A 221 18.24 -28.04 3.38
C LEU A 221 18.71 -29.48 3.16
N ASP A 222 17.78 -30.43 3.13
CA ASP A 222 18.05 -31.84 2.82
C ASP A 222 18.64 -32.01 1.41
N SER A 223 18.14 -31.26 0.41
CA SER A 223 18.67 -31.31 -0.96
C SER A 223 20.07 -30.68 -1.10
N GLU A 224 20.40 -29.71 -0.25
CA GLU A 224 21.74 -29.10 -0.21
C GLU A 224 22.70 -29.85 0.73
N GLY A 225 22.21 -30.86 1.45
CA GLY A 225 23.00 -31.61 2.42
C GLY A 225 23.41 -30.78 3.64
N ILE A 226 22.61 -29.77 4.00
CA ILE A 226 22.88 -28.86 5.10
C ILE A 226 21.99 -29.22 6.30
N GLY A 227 22.60 -29.46 7.46
CA GLY A 227 21.87 -29.66 8.71
C GLY A 227 21.42 -28.33 9.32
N ILE A 228 20.39 -28.36 10.16
CA ILE A 228 19.97 -27.21 10.97
C ILE A 228 19.47 -27.68 12.33
N ASP A 229 19.81 -26.94 13.39
CA ASP A 229 19.25 -27.22 14.71
C ASP A 229 17.74 -26.91 14.74
N PRO A 230 16.91 -27.73 15.42
CA PRO A 230 15.46 -27.48 15.50
C PRO A 230 15.11 -26.11 16.08
N GLU A 231 15.87 -25.62 17.06
CA GLU A 231 15.68 -24.29 17.65
C GLU A 231 16.01 -23.18 16.65
N SER A 232 17.09 -23.32 15.88
CA SER A 232 17.51 -22.38 14.83
C SER A 232 16.47 -22.29 13.72
N LEU A 233 15.94 -23.44 13.29
CA LEU A 233 14.86 -23.50 12.29
C LEU A 233 13.58 -22.83 12.81
N ASN A 234 13.24 -23.01 14.09
CA ASN A 234 12.09 -22.35 14.69
C ASN A 234 12.27 -20.82 14.71
N ALA A 235 13.43 -20.34 15.12
CA ALA A 235 13.73 -18.91 15.15
C ALA A 235 13.64 -18.28 13.75
N LEU A 236 14.14 -18.97 12.71
CA LEU A 236 14.04 -18.53 11.32
C LEU A 236 12.57 -18.43 10.85
N ILE A 237 11.77 -19.45 11.16
CA ILE A 237 10.34 -19.47 10.78
C ILE A 237 9.53 -18.43 11.56
N ASP A 238 9.82 -18.23 12.85
CA ASP A 238 9.12 -17.25 13.69
C ASP A 238 9.36 -15.80 13.24
N GLY A 239 10.54 -15.52 12.66
CA GLY A 239 10.87 -14.24 12.05
C GLY A 239 10.21 -13.99 10.68
N ASN A 240 9.69 -15.03 10.02
CA ASN A 240 9.15 -14.93 8.67
C ASN A 240 7.62 -14.72 8.70
N PRO A 241 7.07 -13.69 8.01
CA PRO A 241 5.64 -13.39 8.00
C PRO A 241 4.79 -14.35 7.13
N GLY A 242 5.35 -15.46 6.63
CA GLY A 242 4.70 -16.37 5.69
C GLY A 242 5.02 -16.08 4.22
N ASP A 243 6.25 -15.64 3.94
CA ASP A 243 6.82 -15.41 2.61
C ASP A 243 7.83 -16.51 2.26
N LEU A 244 7.49 -17.34 1.27
CA LEU A 244 8.31 -18.48 0.85
C LEU A 244 9.61 -18.01 0.19
N ARG A 245 9.54 -16.94 -0.62
CA ARG A 245 10.70 -16.44 -1.36
C ARG A 245 11.74 -15.87 -0.39
N ALA A 246 11.28 -15.11 0.61
CA ALA A 246 12.15 -14.61 1.68
C ALA A 246 12.83 -15.77 2.42
N LEU A 247 12.06 -16.80 2.81
CA LEU A 247 12.60 -17.98 3.49
C LEU A 247 13.73 -18.65 2.69
N VAL A 248 13.54 -18.87 1.39
CA VAL A 248 14.56 -19.49 0.54
C VAL A 248 15.83 -18.64 0.46
N ARG A 249 15.70 -17.30 0.39
CA ARG A 249 16.84 -16.38 0.39
C ARG A 249 17.59 -16.37 1.72
N ASP A 250 16.85 -16.44 2.82
CA ASP A 250 17.46 -16.50 4.15
C ASP A 250 18.26 -17.80 4.31
N LEU A 251 17.70 -18.93 3.87
CA LEU A 251 18.40 -20.23 3.85
C LEU A 251 19.64 -20.21 2.96
N GLN A 252 19.53 -19.63 1.76
CA GLN A 252 20.67 -19.47 0.86
C GLN A 252 21.77 -18.62 1.51
N SER A 253 21.40 -17.53 2.18
CA SER A 253 22.34 -16.65 2.87
C SER A 253 23.04 -17.37 4.02
N LEU A 254 22.31 -18.17 4.80
CA LEU A 254 22.90 -18.99 5.86
C LEU A 254 23.87 -20.06 5.31
N SER A 255 23.55 -20.64 4.15
CA SER A 255 24.43 -21.63 3.51
C SER A 255 25.78 -21.05 3.07
N CYS A 256 25.82 -19.76 2.71
CA CYS A 256 27.07 -19.08 2.37
C CYS A 256 27.92 -18.75 3.59
N ILE A 257 27.31 -18.63 4.78
CA ILE A 257 27.99 -18.27 6.03
C ILE A 257 28.54 -19.51 6.72
N VAL A 258 27.83 -20.64 6.62
CA VAL A 258 28.11 -21.84 7.42
C VAL A 258 28.42 -23.04 6.54
N GLU A 259 29.50 -23.74 6.87
CA GLU A 259 29.87 -25.00 6.21
C GLU A 259 29.06 -26.17 6.79
N GLY A 260 27.92 -26.45 6.17
CA GLY A 260 27.19 -27.72 6.30
C GLY A 260 26.22 -27.87 7.48
N HIS A 261 26.30 -27.06 8.55
CA HIS A 261 25.33 -27.15 9.66
C HIS A 261 24.99 -25.80 10.28
N ILE A 262 23.72 -25.39 10.22
CA ILE A 262 23.24 -24.09 10.69
C ILE A 262 22.93 -24.12 12.20
N GLU A 263 23.77 -23.39 12.95
CA GLU A 263 23.60 -23.15 14.39
C GLU A 263 22.85 -21.83 14.68
N MET A 264 22.38 -21.67 15.92
CA MET A 264 21.62 -20.49 16.36
C MET A 264 22.40 -19.18 16.24
N SER A 265 23.73 -19.22 16.38
CA SER A 265 24.63 -18.08 16.19
C SER A 265 24.48 -17.49 14.78
N ALA A 266 24.56 -18.33 13.75
CA ALA A 266 24.44 -17.91 12.35
C ALA A 266 23.06 -17.31 12.04
N VAL A 267 21.98 -17.85 12.63
CA VAL A 267 20.63 -17.29 12.48
C VAL A 267 20.51 -15.91 13.13
N ARG A 268 21.16 -15.70 14.28
CA ARG A 268 21.21 -14.38 14.93
C ARG A 268 22.04 -13.40 14.13
N ASP A 269 23.20 -13.81 13.64
CA ASP A 269 24.06 -12.98 12.80
C ASP A 269 23.35 -12.56 11.50
N LEU A 270 22.60 -13.49 10.88
CA LEU A 270 21.75 -13.17 9.74
C LEU A 270 20.62 -12.23 10.15
N SER A 271 19.93 -12.48 11.26
CA SER A 271 18.87 -11.59 11.76
C SER A 271 19.40 -10.16 11.97
N ASP A 272 20.58 -10.01 12.57
CA ASP A 272 21.24 -8.73 12.81
C ASP A 272 21.69 -8.05 11.50
N ALA A 273 22.06 -8.82 10.48
CA ALA A 273 22.37 -8.32 9.14
C ALA A 273 21.11 -7.96 8.32
N VAL A 274 20.03 -8.74 8.45
CA VAL A 274 18.73 -8.60 7.78
C VAL A 274 17.88 -7.48 8.39
N VAL A 275 18.22 -6.99 9.59
CA VAL A 275 17.67 -5.76 10.18
C VAL A 275 17.85 -4.52 9.26
N ARG A 276 18.58 -4.63 8.15
CA ARG A 276 18.70 -3.56 7.14
C ARG A 276 17.71 -3.58 5.97
N ASP A 277 16.73 -4.47 5.92
CA ASP A 277 15.68 -4.38 4.87
C ASP A 277 14.30 -4.91 5.28
N SER A 278 14.09 -5.17 6.58
CA SER A 278 12.74 -5.39 7.07
C SER A 278 12.08 -4.03 7.31
N GLN A 279 11.27 -3.61 6.36
CA GLN A 279 10.18 -2.65 6.53
C GLN A 279 9.43 -2.93 7.84
N ILE A 280 9.86 -2.34 8.97
CA ILE A 280 9.18 -2.55 10.25
C ILE A 280 7.86 -1.78 10.16
N ASN A 281 6.76 -2.52 10.23
CA ASN A 281 5.43 -1.95 10.31
C ASN A 281 5.41 -0.84 11.38
N VAL A 282 5.09 0.38 10.95
CA VAL A 282 5.06 1.62 11.74
C VAL A 282 4.39 1.44 13.11
N PHE A 283 3.32 0.66 13.18
CA PHE A 283 2.64 0.37 14.43
C PHE A 283 3.53 -0.38 15.43
N ASN A 284 4.30 -1.36 14.96
CA ASN A 284 5.24 -2.10 15.79
C ASN A 284 6.46 -1.25 16.16
N SER A 285 6.95 -0.42 15.23
CA SER A 285 8.03 0.54 15.49
C SER A 285 7.64 1.51 16.60
N LEU A 286 6.43 2.08 16.53
CA LEU A 286 5.93 2.99 17.57
C LEU A 286 5.76 2.31 18.92
N LYS A 287 5.17 1.10 18.95
CA LYS A 287 5.04 0.32 20.20
C LYS A 287 6.41 0.08 20.83
N LYS A 288 7.40 -0.36 20.05
CA LYS A 288 8.78 -0.57 20.52
C LYS A 288 9.43 0.75 20.98
N ALA A 289 9.22 1.85 20.26
CA ALA A 289 9.74 3.17 20.61
C ALA A 289 9.21 3.65 21.97
N TYR A 290 7.91 3.51 22.24
CA TYR A 290 7.32 3.87 23.53
C TYR A 290 7.79 2.97 24.69
N MET A 291 8.24 1.75 24.40
CA MET A 291 8.77 0.81 25.41
C MET A 291 10.28 0.96 25.65
N ALA A 292 11.00 1.66 24.77
CA ALA A 292 12.45 1.81 24.85
C ALA A 292 12.87 2.87 25.89
N ARG A 293 13.90 2.55 26.69
CA ARG A 293 14.40 3.41 27.78
C ARG A 293 15.50 4.39 27.37
N THR A 294 16.03 4.28 26.15
CA THR A 294 17.13 5.14 25.68
C THR A 294 16.76 5.79 24.35
N GLY A 295 17.15 7.06 24.20
CA GLY A 295 16.90 7.79 22.94
C GLY A 295 17.66 7.19 21.76
N GLU A 296 18.78 6.50 22.01
CA GLU A 296 19.52 5.75 21.00
C GLU A 296 18.71 4.59 20.43
N ALA A 297 18.12 3.75 21.31
CA ALA A 297 17.25 2.65 20.89
C ALA A 297 16.01 3.15 20.13
N VAL A 298 15.38 4.23 20.60
CA VAL A 298 14.27 4.86 19.88
C VAL A 298 14.72 5.37 18.50
N SER A 299 15.88 6.02 18.44
CA SER A 299 16.43 6.56 17.19
C SER A 299 16.79 5.46 16.18
N GLU A 300 17.21 4.29 16.64
CA GLU A 300 17.45 3.12 15.79
C GLU A 300 16.13 2.56 15.24
N ILE A 301 15.10 2.42 16.10
CA ILE A 301 13.76 1.97 15.69
C ILE A 301 13.14 2.92 14.66
N VAL A 302 13.27 4.23 14.88
CA VAL A 302 12.77 5.27 13.96
C VAL A 302 13.56 5.26 12.64
N ARG A 303 14.87 5.01 12.66
CA ARG A 303 15.69 4.93 11.44
C ARG A 303 15.38 3.68 10.60
N ASN A 304 15.01 2.58 11.23
CA ASN A 304 14.66 1.32 10.56
C ASN A 304 13.16 1.23 10.20
N SER A 305 12.41 2.31 10.37
CA SER A 305 10.98 2.42 10.04
C SER A 305 10.79 2.93 8.60
N ASP A 306 9.71 2.50 7.93
CA ASP A 306 9.31 2.95 6.57
C ASP A 306 8.84 4.41 6.48
N LYS A 307 9.14 5.22 7.49
CA LYS A 307 8.55 6.54 7.67
C LYS A 307 9.62 7.59 7.82
N ASP A 308 9.51 8.61 6.99
CA ASP A 308 10.37 9.77 7.07
C ASP A 308 10.16 10.50 8.40
N PRO A 309 11.14 11.30 8.87
CA PRO A 309 11.04 12.02 10.14
C PRO A 309 9.78 12.87 10.29
N ASP A 310 9.28 13.45 9.20
CA ASP A 310 8.03 14.22 9.17
C ASP A 310 6.81 13.35 9.51
N GLU A 311 6.73 12.18 8.87
CA GLU A 311 5.65 11.23 9.16
C GLU A 311 5.80 10.71 10.59
N MET A 312 6.99 10.30 11.01
CA MET A 312 7.20 9.79 12.38
C MET A 312 6.83 10.82 13.45
N LEU A 313 7.14 12.10 13.24
CA LEU A 313 6.74 13.17 14.14
C LEU A 313 5.21 13.29 14.24
N ALA A 314 4.51 13.24 13.10
CA ALA A 314 3.05 13.25 13.05
C ALA A 314 2.43 12.07 13.80
N TRP A 315 3.01 10.88 13.64
CA TRP A 315 2.57 9.67 14.35
C TRP A 315 2.81 9.75 15.87
N PHE A 316 3.97 10.28 16.31
CA PHE A 316 4.22 10.51 17.73
C PHE A 316 3.27 11.55 18.31
N ALA A 317 3.11 12.70 17.65
CA ALA A 317 2.20 13.76 18.11
C ALA A 317 0.77 13.25 18.32
N TRP A 318 0.26 12.41 17.40
CA TRP A 318 -1.06 11.79 17.52
C TRP A 318 -1.17 10.84 18.71
N ASN A 319 -0.21 9.94 18.87
CA ASN A 319 -0.31 8.84 19.83
C ASN A 319 0.13 9.23 21.25
N ASN A 320 0.91 10.30 21.42
CA ASN A 320 1.37 10.75 22.73
C ASN A 320 0.22 10.99 23.70
N GLN A 321 -0.91 11.53 23.24
CA GLN A 321 -2.08 11.79 24.08
C GLN A 321 -2.72 10.50 24.64
N SER A 322 -2.69 9.40 23.87
CA SER A 322 -3.25 8.12 24.29
C SER A 322 -2.27 7.29 25.13
N VAL A 323 -0.97 7.49 24.93
CA VAL A 323 0.09 6.67 25.55
C VAL A 323 0.64 7.30 26.83
N MET A 324 0.70 8.63 26.92
CA MET A 324 1.38 9.34 28.00
C MET A 324 0.40 10.00 28.98
N ALA A 325 0.84 10.20 30.22
CA ALA A 325 0.14 11.05 31.19
C ALA A 325 0.26 12.54 30.82
N VAL A 326 -0.64 13.38 31.33
CA VAL A 326 -0.69 14.83 31.03
C VAL A 326 0.64 15.55 31.32
N SER A 327 1.29 15.25 32.45
CA SER A 327 2.58 15.83 32.83
C SER A 327 3.71 15.43 31.88
N SER A 328 3.72 14.16 31.44
CA SER A 328 4.68 13.66 30.46
C SER A 328 4.44 14.31 29.08
N LEU A 329 3.18 14.48 28.69
CA LEU A 329 2.81 15.12 27.42
C LEU A 329 3.32 16.57 27.36
N GLU A 330 3.16 17.35 28.44
CA GLU A 330 3.68 18.71 28.55
C GLU A 330 5.21 18.74 28.31
N SER A 331 5.94 17.85 28.99
CA SER A 331 7.41 17.78 28.89
C SER A 331 7.92 17.43 27.48
N VAL A 332 7.19 16.56 26.76
CA VAL A 332 7.56 16.11 25.41
C VAL A 332 7.13 17.10 24.33
N SER A 333 6.04 17.84 24.53
CA SER A 333 5.47 18.74 23.51
C SER A 333 6.45 19.80 23.02
N VAL A 334 7.25 20.38 23.92
CA VAL A 334 8.27 21.39 23.56
C VAL A 334 9.30 20.82 22.57
N ALA A 335 9.73 19.58 22.76
CA ALA A 335 10.67 18.92 21.87
C ALA A 335 10.04 18.62 20.50
N MET A 336 8.76 18.21 20.48
CA MET A 336 8.01 17.95 19.25
C MET A 336 7.85 19.22 18.40
N CYS A 337 7.47 20.35 18.99
CA CYS A 337 7.34 21.63 18.28
C CYS A 337 8.68 22.14 17.73
N ARG A 338 9.77 21.96 18.49
CA ARG A 338 11.12 22.31 18.01
C ARG A 338 11.55 21.42 16.84
N SER A 339 11.26 20.13 16.94
CA SER A 339 11.51 19.15 15.88
C SER A 339 10.83 19.55 14.58
N ASP A 340 9.54 19.90 14.65
CA ASP A 340 8.76 20.39 13.51
C ASP A 340 9.38 21.65 12.87
N SER A 341 9.75 22.62 13.70
CA SER A 341 10.41 23.85 13.25
C SER A 341 11.75 23.58 12.54
N PHE A 342 12.52 22.59 13.01
CA PHE A 342 13.77 22.20 12.35
C PHE A 342 13.52 21.49 11.04
N LEU A 343 12.49 20.62 10.96
CA LEU A 343 12.10 19.98 9.71
C LEU A 343 11.68 21.00 8.66
N ALA A 344 10.97 22.06 9.04
CA ALA A 344 10.61 23.16 8.13
C ALA A 344 11.82 23.83 7.46
N THR A 345 13.00 23.79 8.09
CA THR A 345 14.25 24.37 7.53
C THR A 345 14.63 23.72 6.19
N LYS A 346 14.23 22.47 5.93
CA LYS A 346 14.47 21.78 4.65
C LYS A 346 13.93 22.55 3.45
N PHE A 347 12.86 23.33 3.65
CA PHE A 347 12.23 24.12 2.59
C PHE A 347 12.98 25.43 2.29
N TYR A 348 13.74 25.97 3.24
CA TYR A 348 14.44 27.25 3.08
C TYR A 348 15.86 27.09 2.55
N ASN A 349 16.61 26.08 3.00
CA ASN A 349 18.03 25.94 2.67
C ASN A 349 18.43 24.58 2.07
N ARG A 350 17.46 23.67 1.82
CA ARG A 350 17.70 22.28 1.36
C ARG A 350 18.67 21.48 2.24
N ALA A 351 18.89 21.90 3.50
CA ALA A 351 19.76 21.19 4.41
C ALA A 351 19.02 20.00 5.02
N PHE A 352 19.17 18.83 4.38
CA PHE A 352 18.75 17.54 4.92
C PHE A 352 19.41 17.21 6.27
N ARG A 353 20.42 17.98 6.71
CA ARG A 353 21.00 17.88 8.06
C ARG A 353 19.96 18.14 9.16
N SER A 354 18.88 18.86 8.88
CA SER A 354 17.78 19.07 9.84
C SER A 354 16.97 17.80 10.11
N TRP A 355 17.04 16.78 9.25
CA TRP A 355 16.40 15.48 9.50
C TRP A 355 16.95 14.80 10.75
N TYR A 356 18.24 14.97 11.03
CA TYR A 356 18.85 14.46 12.25
C TYR A 356 18.13 15.01 13.49
N TRP A 357 17.91 16.32 13.55
CA TRP A 357 17.20 16.94 14.67
C TRP A 357 15.71 16.58 14.68
N GLY A 358 15.12 16.45 13.48
CA GLY A 358 13.76 15.99 13.26
C GLY A 358 13.46 14.59 13.80
N SER A 359 14.45 13.69 13.79
CA SER A 359 14.32 12.34 14.34
C SER A 359 14.84 12.22 15.77
N ALA A 360 15.94 12.88 16.12
CA ALA A 360 16.61 12.71 17.40
C ALA A 360 15.82 13.34 18.55
N LEU A 361 15.27 14.56 18.39
CA LEU A 361 14.56 15.26 19.46
C LEU A 361 13.29 14.51 19.89
N PRO A 362 12.42 14.04 18.98
CA PRO A 362 11.29 13.20 19.35
C PRO A 362 11.72 11.91 20.04
N SER A 363 12.77 11.27 19.53
CA SER A 363 13.28 10.00 20.06
C SER A 363 13.75 10.12 21.51
N HIS A 364 14.55 11.15 21.80
CA HIS A 364 15.01 11.42 23.16
C HIS A 364 13.87 11.87 24.09
N ALA A 365 12.94 12.68 23.60
CA ALA A 365 11.81 13.14 24.39
C ALA A 365 10.92 11.97 24.82
N ILE A 366 10.61 11.06 23.91
CA ILE A 366 9.80 9.86 24.21
C ILE A 366 10.53 8.92 25.16
N ALA A 367 11.81 8.66 24.93
CA ALA A 367 12.61 7.82 25.82
C ALA A 367 12.65 8.38 27.25
N SER A 368 12.66 9.72 27.40
CA SER A 368 12.72 10.37 28.72
C SER A 368 11.48 10.14 29.59
N VAL A 369 10.34 9.85 28.97
CA VAL A 369 9.06 9.59 29.66
C VAL A 369 8.60 8.15 29.54
N SER A 370 9.39 7.29 28.86
CA SER A 370 9.11 5.87 28.78
C SER A 370 9.29 5.23 30.15
N THR A 371 8.24 4.58 30.63
CA THR A 371 8.26 3.94 31.95
C THR A 371 8.99 2.60 31.93
N GLY A 372 9.17 1.99 30.76
CA GLY A 372 9.85 0.71 30.51
C GLY A 372 9.39 -0.45 31.41
N GLU A 373 8.82 -1.50 30.82
CA GLU A 373 8.34 -2.71 31.52
C GLU A 373 7.35 -2.42 32.66
N GLY A 374 6.09 -2.19 32.28
CA GLY A 374 5.00 -2.08 33.23
C GLY A 374 3.67 -2.51 32.63
N GLY A 375 3.61 -3.70 32.01
CA GLY A 375 2.38 -4.45 31.66
C GLY A 375 1.28 -3.75 30.85
N ARG A 376 1.42 -2.46 30.53
CA ARG A 376 0.42 -1.66 29.85
C ARG A 376 0.65 -1.80 28.36
N GLU A 377 -0.29 -2.47 27.71
CA GLU A 377 -0.29 -2.58 26.28
C GLU A 377 -0.35 -1.18 25.66
N VAL A 378 0.65 -0.84 24.84
CA VAL A 378 0.70 0.45 24.15
C VAL A 378 -0.25 0.37 22.96
N PHE A 379 -1.35 1.11 23.04
CA PHE A 379 -2.29 1.26 21.95
C PHE A 379 -1.88 2.41 21.04
N VAL A 380 -1.54 2.08 19.80
CA VAL A 380 -1.19 3.03 18.75
C VAL A 380 -2.29 3.00 17.71
N SER A 381 -2.75 4.18 17.29
CA SER A 381 -3.74 4.37 16.24
C SER A 381 -3.16 5.17 15.08
N PHE A 382 -3.77 5.01 13.90
CA PHE A 382 -3.41 5.78 12.72
C PHE A 382 -3.83 7.25 12.93
N PRO A 383 -2.98 8.24 12.59
CA PRO A 383 -3.33 9.64 12.75
C PRO A 383 -4.53 10.05 11.87
N ASP A 384 -5.65 10.43 12.48
CA ASP A 384 -6.85 10.74 11.71
C ASP A 384 -6.67 11.96 10.80
N PHE A 385 -5.81 12.92 11.17
CA PHE A 385 -5.52 14.06 10.30
C PHE A 385 -4.77 13.66 9.01
N LEU A 386 -4.02 12.55 9.01
CA LEU A 386 -3.44 11.99 7.78
C LEU A 386 -4.51 11.28 6.91
N ARG A 387 -5.63 10.87 7.52
CA ARG A 387 -6.79 10.31 6.81
C ARG A 387 -7.66 11.41 6.22
N ARG A 388 -7.75 12.56 6.92
CA ARG A 388 -8.48 13.76 6.49
C ARG A 388 -7.79 14.38 5.27
N GLY A 389 -8.54 14.55 4.17
CA GLY A 389 -8.02 15.11 2.92
C GLY A 389 -7.65 14.11 1.81
N GLY A 390 -7.76 12.79 2.05
CA GLY A 390 -7.64 11.77 1.00
C GLY A 390 -8.85 11.71 0.04
N GLU A 391 -9.94 12.42 0.34
CA GLU A 391 -11.13 12.49 -0.49
C GLU A 391 -10.88 13.44 -1.68
N THR A 392 -10.49 12.86 -2.81
CA THR A 392 -10.14 13.58 -4.06
C THR A 392 -11.23 14.57 -4.53
N TRP A 393 -12.49 14.33 -4.15
CA TRP A 393 -13.62 15.20 -4.48
C TRP A 393 -13.73 16.45 -3.60
N ARG A 394 -13.22 16.43 -2.36
CA ARG A 394 -13.19 17.60 -1.46
C ARG A 394 -11.97 18.49 -1.68
N THR A 395 -10.89 17.95 -2.23
CA THR A 395 -9.56 18.57 -2.19
C THR A 395 -9.11 19.17 -3.52
N GLY A 396 -9.57 18.67 -4.67
CA GLY A 396 -8.99 19.03 -5.97
C GLY A 396 -9.11 20.52 -6.35
N SER A 397 -10.33 21.07 -6.28
CA SER A 397 -10.61 22.47 -6.61
C SER A 397 -10.06 23.41 -5.53
N VAL A 398 -10.37 23.12 -4.26
CA VAL A 398 -10.02 23.97 -3.12
C VAL A 398 -8.51 24.11 -2.99
N ILE A 399 -7.76 23.01 -3.01
CA ILE A 399 -6.28 23.06 -2.88
C ILE A 399 -5.67 23.80 -4.07
N SER A 400 -6.20 23.61 -5.29
CA SER A 400 -5.69 24.31 -6.47
C SER A 400 -5.96 25.81 -6.39
N GLY A 401 -7.17 26.21 -6.00
CA GLY A 401 -7.54 27.62 -5.86
C GLY A 401 -6.77 28.32 -4.74
N LEU A 402 -6.61 27.66 -3.59
CA LEU A 402 -5.81 28.19 -2.47
C LEU A 402 -4.32 28.29 -2.83
N SER A 403 -3.77 27.30 -3.55
CA SER A 403 -2.39 27.29 -4.03
C SER A 403 -2.11 28.47 -4.95
N GLU A 404 -3.00 28.73 -5.92
CA GLU A 404 -2.88 29.86 -6.84
C GLU A 404 -3.05 31.21 -6.11
N LYS A 405 -4.02 31.30 -5.21
CA LYS A 405 -4.31 32.53 -4.46
C LYS A 405 -3.20 32.93 -3.49
N PHE A 406 -2.61 31.96 -2.78
CA PHE A 406 -1.54 32.22 -1.83
C PHE A 406 -0.14 32.13 -2.43
N GLY A 407 -0.02 31.80 -3.73
CA GLY A 407 1.27 31.62 -4.39
C GLY A 407 2.13 30.50 -3.79
N SER A 408 1.50 29.48 -3.20
CA SER A 408 2.17 28.36 -2.55
C SER A 408 2.01 27.07 -3.34
N SER A 409 2.82 26.06 -3.06
CA SER A 409 2.67 24.74 -3.68
C SER A 409 1.39 24.04 -3.20
N ARG A 410 0.79 23.23 -4.08
CA ARG A 410 -0.36 22.39 -3.71
C ARG A 410 -0.05 21.42 -2.57
N ALA A 411 1.22 21.02 -2.41
CA ALA A 411 1.67 20.15 -1.33
C ALA A 411 1.60 20.88 0.03
N SER A 412 2.19 22.08 0.13
CA SER A 412 2.13 22.90 1.37
C SER A 412 0.69 23.26 1.74
N ILE A 413 -0.16 23.63 0.79
CA ILE A 413 -1.59 23.86 1.10
C ILE A 413 -2.27 22.59 1.64
N ARG A 414 -1.93 21.42 1.09
CA ARG A 414 -2.51 20.13 1.51
C ARG A 414 -2.04 19.70 2.90
N GLU A 415 -0.77 19.96 3.22
CA GLU A 415 -0.13 19.50 4.45
C GLU A 415 -0.36 20.48 5.60
N ASP A 416 -0.24 21.78 5.35
CA ASP A 416 -0.23 22.80 6.42
C ASP A 416 -1.60 23.43 6.66
N LEU A 417 -2.28 23.85 5.58
CA LEU A 417 -3.50 24.66 5.68
C LEU A 417 -4.77 23.80 5.70
N TRP A 418 -4.81 22.77 4.86
CA TRP A 418 -5.99 21.94 4.67
C TRP A 418 -6.46 21.19 5.93
N PRO A 419 -5.59 20.58 6.77
CA PRO A 419 -6.03 19.92 8.00
C PRO A 419 -6.69 20.89 8.98
N THR A 420 -6.12 22.10 9.09
CA THR A 420 -6.64 23.17 9.95
C THR A 420 -8.01 23.65 9.46
N LEU A 421 -8.17 23.85 8.15
CA LEU A 421 -9.47 24.20 7.55
C LEU A 421 -10.51 23.10 7.77
N LEU A 422 -10.15 21.83 7.63
CA LEU A 422 -11.09 20.74 7.92
C LEU A 422 -11.47 20.67 9.40
N ALA A 423 -10.54 20.97 10.31
CA ALA A 423 -10.82 20.98 11.74
C ALA A 423 -11.80 22.10 12.11
N THR A 424 -11.63 23.31 11.55
CA THR A 424 -12.54 24.45 11.83
C THR A 424 -13.95 24.24 11.29
N HIS A 425 -14.11 23.49 10.19
CA HIS A 425 -15.40 23.22 9.56
C HIS A 425 -16.01 21.87 10.00
N ASN A 426 -15.43 21.20 11.00
CA ASN A 426 -15.95 19.94 11.53
C ASN A 426 -17.10 20.19 12.53
N SER A 427 -18.26 19.60 12.26
CA SER A 427 -19.45 19.69 13.12
C SER A 427 -19.21 19.21 14.55
N ASP A 428 -18.41 18.15 14.73
CA ASP A 428 -18.11 17.57 16.05
C ASP A 428 -17.25 18.50 16.91
N LEU A 429 -16.54 19.44 16.27
CA LEU A 429 -15.70 20.45 16.92
C LEU A 429 -16.40 21.82 17.02
N GLY A 430 -17.70 21.88 16.71
CA GLY A 430 -18.50 23.11 16.76
C GLY A 430 -18.53 23.92 15.46
N GLY A 431 -18.02 23.39 14.35
CA GLY A 431 -18.10 24.03 13.03
C GLY A 431 -19.54 24.03 12.50
N SER A 432 -20.06 25.21 12.13
CA SER A 432 -21.39 25.36 11.55
C SER A 432 -21.36 25.45 10.03
N GLU A 433 -22.21 24.68 9.35
CA GLU A 433 -22.37 24.70 7.89
C GLU A 433 -22.88 26.05 7.36
N THR A 434 -23.49 26.86 8.24
CA THR A 434 -24.02 28.19 7.94
C THR A 434 -23.03 29.32 8.24
N ASP A 435 -21.84 29.03 8.77
CA ASP A 435 -20.82 30.06 8.99
C ASP A 435 -19.95 30.23 7.74
N PHE A 436 -20.22 31.27 6.96
CA PHE A 436 -19.49 31.56 5.72
C PHE A 436 -18.27 32.46 5.92
N ARG A 437 -17.96 32.89 7.16
CA ARG A 437 -16.93 33.91 7.43
C ARG A 437 -15.55 33.50 6.92
N VAL A 438 -15.12 32.27 7.23
CA VAL A 438 -13.81 31.74 6.84
C VAL A 438 -13.73 31.61 5.31
N ALA A 439 -14.74 30.98 4.71
CA ALA A 439 -14.81 30.80 3.27
C ALA A 439 -14.79 32.14 2.51
N LYS A 440 -15.58 33.13 2.91
CA LYS A 440 -15.64 34.44 2.25
C LYS A 440 -14.37 35.26 2.46
N LYS A 441 -13.79 35.26 3.66
CA LYS A 441 -12.53 35.96 3.94
C LYS A 441 -11.36 35.40 3.13
N ILE A 442 -11.32 34.08 2.94
CA ILE A 442 -10.34 33.40 2.10
C ILE A 442 -10.74 33.46 0.61
N GLY A 443 -11.93 33.95 0.28
CA GLY A 443 -12.48 34.07 -1.08
C GLY A 443 -12.67 32.72 -1.77
N LEU A 444 -13.15 31.73 -1.04
CA LEU A 444 -13.57 30.44 -1.53
C LEU A 444 -14.97 30.53 -2.15
N SER A 445 -15.26 29.65 -3.11
CA SER A 445 -16.59 29.55 -3.69
C SER A 445 -17.57 28.83 -2.75
N ALA A 446 -18.88 28.95 -3.02
CA ALA A 446 -19.90 28.18 -2.29
C ALA A 446 -19.66 26.66 -2.42
N GLU A 447 -19.11 26.21 -3.54
CA GLU A 447 -18.78 24.81 -3.77
C GLU A 447 -17.60 24.36 -2.90
N ASP A 448 -16.61 25.23 -2.72
CA ASP A 448 -15.46 24.96 -1.87
C ASP A 448 -15.86 24.96 -0.38
N HIS A 449 -16.81 25.81 0.02
CA HIS A 449 -17.42 25.80 1.36
C HIS A 449 -18.09 24.46 1.68
N LEU A 450 -18.92 23.96 0.76
CA LEU A 450 -19.53 22.63 0.89
C LEU A 450 -18.48 21.51 0.96
N ALA A 451 -17.39 21.63 0.19
CA ALA A 451 -16.30 20.67 0.21
C ALA A 451 -15.56 20.62 1.55
N MET A 452 -15.40 21.76 2.25
CA MET A 452 -14.79 21.81 3.58
C MET A 452 -15.66 21.11 4.64
N HIS A 453 -16.97 21.32 4.61
CA HIS A 453 -17.92 20.63 5.51
C HIS A 453 -18.20 19.18 5.10
N GLY A 454 -17.80 18.77 3.89
CA GLY A 454 -18.03 17.42 3.41
C GLY A 454 -19.43 17.13 2.91
N ILE A 455 -20.15 18.16 2.53
CA ILE A 455 -21.52 18.08 2.08
C ILE A 455 -21.51 17.86 0.56
N PRO A 456 -22.05 16.75 0.05
CA PRO A 456 -22.14 16.54 -1.40
C PRO A 456 -23.06 17.57 -2.04
N LYS A 457 -22.71 18.09 -3.22
CA LYS A 457 -23.55 19.03 -3.99
C LYS A 457 -24.98 18.53 -4.25
N SER A 458 -25.18 17.21 -4.24
CA SER A 458 -26.47 16.56 -4.44
C SER A 458 -27.35 16.53 -3.19
N SER A 459 -26.87 16.95 -2.02
CA SER A 459 -27.66 16.93 -0.80
C SER A 459 -28.76 18.00 -0.83
N LYS A 460 -29.83 17.79 -0.05
CA LYS A 460 -30.90 18.79 0.09
C LYS A 460 -30.40 20.06 0.77
N SER A 461 -29.53 19.93 1.77
CA SER A 461 -28.91 21.05 2.49
C SER A 461 -27.97 21.87 1.61
N ALA A 462 -27.29 21.25 0.63
CA ALA A 462 -26.35 21.94 -0.25
C ALA A 462 -27.02 23.07 -1.07
N LYS A 463 -28.27 22.87 -1.51
CA LYS A 463 -29.00 23.90 -2.29
C LYS A 463 -29.31 25.14 -1.45
N GLU A 464 -29.67 24.94 -0.19
CA GLU A 464 -29.97 26.01 0.75
C GLU A 464 -28.70 26.76 1.15
N ILE A 465 -27.63 26.02 1.46
CA ILE A 465 -26.32 26.60 1.78
C ILE A 465 -25.75 27.41 0.61
N MET A 466 -25.82 26.90 -0.63
CA MET A 466 -25.35 27.64 -1.81
C MET A 466 -26.15 28.92 -2.06
N LYS A 467 -27.46 28.90 -1.76
CA LYS A 467 -28.30 30.10 -1.86
C LYS A 467 -27.89 31.14 -0.82
N ASN A 468 -27.80 30.73 0.45
CA ASN A 468 -27.44 31.62 1.56
C ASN A 468 -26.02 32.18 1.42
N PHE A 469 -25.09 31.39 0.88
CA PHE A 469 -23.72 31.84 0.61
C PHE A 469 -23.68 33.05 -0.32
N GLY A 470 -24.55 33.09 -1.33
CA GLY A 470 -24.65 34.19 -2.30
C GLY A 470 -25.44 35.41 -1.81
N GLU A 471 -26.29 35.27 -0.78
CA GLU A 471 -27.13 36.35 -0.25
C GLU A 471 -26.44 37.15 0.86
N GLU A 472 -25.54 36.53 1.64
CA GLU A 472 -24.79 37.23 2.68
C GLU A 472 -23.62 38.04 2.08
N GLU A 473 -23.62 39.37 2.16
CA GLU A 473 -22.41 40.18 1.95
C GLU A 473 -21.57 40.24 3.23
N LEU A 474 -20.24 40.30 3.11
CA LEU A 474 -19.35 40.55 4.24
C LEU A 474 -19.60 41.97 4.75
N ASP A 475 -20.23 42.10 5.92
CA ASP A 475 -20.31 43.37 6.63
C ASP A 475 -18.89 43.93 6.81
N ARG A 476 -18.70 45.21 6.46
CA ARG A 476 -17.37 45.83 6.28
C ARG A 476 -16.53 45.98 7.56
N ASP A 477 -17.02 45.55 8.72
CA ASP A 477 -16.31 45.62 9.98
C ASP A 477 -15.87 44.23 10.47
N GLY A 478 -14.78 43.76 9.89
CA GLY A 478 -14.02 42.63 10.43
C GLY A 478 -13.22 43.01 11.68
N GLN A 479 -13.86 43.57 12.71
CA GLN A 479 -13.23 43.67 14.02
C GLN A 479 -13.28 42.30 14.71
N ILE A 480 -12.10 41.84 15.11
CA ILE A 480 -11.98 40.75 16.08
C ILE A 480 -12.58 41.31 17.37
N LEU A 481 -13.76 40.84 17.77
CA LEU A 481 -14.22 40.96 19.14
C LEU A 481 -13.28 40.10 19.99
N VAL A 482 -12.17 40.69 20.42
CA VAL A 482 -11.52 40.25 21.65
C VAL A 482 -12.57 40.51 22.73
N ALA A 483 -13.04 39.45 23.38
CA ALA A 483 -13.90 39.63 24.54
C ALA A 483 -13.11 40.45 25.58
N GLU A 484 -13.42 41.74 25.67
CA GLU A 484 -13.02 42.52 26.84
C GLU A 484 -13.70 41.86 28.03
N THR A 485 -12.88 41.38 28.96
CA THR A 485 -13.33 40.97 30.29
C THR A 485 -13.98 42.20 30.93
N THR A 486 -15.29 42.28 30.85
CA THR A 486 -16.08 43.21 31.64
C THR A 486 -16.03 42.76 33.09
N ASP A 487 -15.14 43.38 33.84
CA ASP A 487 -15.28 43.53 35.28
C ASP A 487 -16.64 44.19 35.55
N ASN A 488 -17.61 43.42 36.04
CA ASN A 488 -18.63 43.93 36.93
C ASN A 488 -19.15 42.80 37.82
N GLN A 489 -18.80 42.93 39.09
CA GLN A 489 -19.40 42.24 40.22
C GLN A 489 -20.92 42.41 40.20
N VAL A 490 -21.67 41.31 40.18
CA VAL A 490 -22.83 41.10 41.08
C VAL A 490 -22.96 39.61 41.39
N VAL A 491 -22.88 39.34 42.69
CA VAL A 491 -23.25 38.16 43.49
C VAL A 491 -24.59 37.55 43.07
N ASP A 492 -24.68 36.23 42.83
CA ASP A 492 -25.39 35.28 43.72
C ASP A 492 -25.38 33.83 43.19
N ASP A 493 -25.50 32.90 44.13
CA ASP A 493 -25.41 31.44 44.10
C ASP A 493 -25.94 30.67 42.87
N ASP A 494 -25.11 29.77 42.32
CA ASP A 494 -25.40 28.32 42.25
C ASP A 494 -24.27 27.60 41.46
N GLN A 495 -23.30 27.01 42.19
CA GLN A 495 -22.35 26.05 41.64
C GLN A 495 -23.02 24.67 41.49
N PRO A 496 -23.02 24.04 40.29
CA PRO A 496 -23.20 22.60 40.20
C PRO A 496 -21.83 21.94 40.42
N THR A 497 -21.63 21.42 41.63
CA THR A 497 -20.48 20.58 41.99
C THR A 497 -20.50 19.27 41.21
N LEU A 498 -19.29 18.85 40.80
CA LEU A 498 -18.95 17.66 40.02
C LEU A 498 -19.01 16.36 40.85
N ASP A 499 -19.88 16.29 41.85
CA ASP A 499 -20.07 15.13 42.73
C ASP A 499 -21.37 14.40 42.41
N ARG A 500 -21.52 13.91 41.17
CA ARG A 500 -22.60 12.95 40.81
C ARG A 500 -22.17 12.04 39.66
N PHE A 501 -21.13 11.24 39.90
CA PHE A 501 -20.99 9.90 39.32
C PHE A 501 -20.64 8.95 40.47
N GLY A 502 -21.69 8.38 41.06
CA GLY A 502 -21.59 7.22 41.94
C GLY A 502 -21.52 5.92 41.14
#